data_AF-A0A7V5L4D3-F1
#
_entry.id   AF-A0A7V5L4D3-F1
#
_cell.length_a   1.000
_cell.length_b   1.000
_cell.length_c   1.000
_cell.angle_alpha   90.00
_cell.angle_beta   90.00
_cell.angle_gamma   90.00
#
_symmetry.space_group_name_H-M   'P 1'
#
loop_
_entity.id
_entity.type
_entity.pdbx_description
1 polymer ?
#
loop_
_entity_poly.entity_id
_entity_poly.type
_entity_poly.pdbx_seq_one_letter_code
_entity_poly.pdbx_strand_id
1 'polypeptide(L)' 'MKAKELIIKEDPELKRILQETKARLVQLRFEWKTKKLKNVNQVKETKKDIARILTILKEKSKP' A
#
# COMPACT_ATOMS: atom_id res chain seq x y z
N MET A 1 -6.86 -3.17 -2.42
CA MET A 1 -6.69 -4.60 -2.06
C MET A 1 -7.75 -5.07 -1.06
N LYS A 2 -8.16 -6.36 -1.10
CA LYS A 2 -9.08 -6.95 -0.09
C LYS A 2 -8.28 -7.34 1.16
N ALA A 3 -8.72 -6.88 2.33
CA ALA A 3 -8.05 -7.09 3.62
C ALA A 3 -7.88 -8.58 4.00
N LYS A 4 -8.73 -9.46 3.47
CA LYS A 4 -8.73 -10.90 3.81
C LYS A 4 -7.48 -11.65 3.34
N GLU A 5 -6.87 -11.26 2.23
CA GLU A 5 -5.64 -11.91 1.73
C GLU A 5 -4.38 -11.47 2.51
N LEU A 6 -4.40 -10.24 3.04
CA LEU A 6 -3.31 -9.67 3.82
C LEU A 6 -3.22 -10.26 5.23
N ILE A 7 -4.34 -10.74 5.78
CA ILE A 7 -4.38 -11.39 7.10
C ILE A 7 -3.72 -12.78 7.05
N ILE A 8 -3.86 -13.49 5.92
CA ILE A 8 -3.31 -14.85 5.74
C ILE A 8 -1.78 -14.83 5.58
N LYS A 9 -1.22 -13.74 5.01
CA LYS A 9 0.23 -13.62 4.76
C LYS A 9 1.03 -13.39 6.05
N GLU A 10 2.21 -13.99 6.10
CA GLU A 10 3.16 -13.82 7.20
C GLU A 10 3.70 -12.38 7.26
N ASP A 11 4.07 -11.93 8.47
CA ASP A 11 4.65 -10.61 8.74
C ASP A 11 5.79 -10.17 7.79
N PRO A 12 6.76 -11.04 7.40
CA PRO A 12 7.77 -10.67 6.42
C PRO A 12 7.19 -10.34 5.04
N GLU A 13 6.12 -11.02 4.63
CA GLU A 13 5.52 -10.83 3.32
C GLU A 13 4.66 -9.57 3.26
N LEU A 14 3.98 -9.23 4.37
CA LEU A 14 3.33 -7.94 4.56
C LEU A 14 4.31 -6.77 4.43
N LYS A 15 5.52 -6.89 5.02
CA LYS A 15 6.58 -5.89 4.88
C LYS A 15 7.08 -5.75 3.44
N ARG A 16 7.20 -6.86 2.69
CA ARG A 16 7.58 -6.83 1.27
C ARG A 16 6.53 -6.11 0.43
N ILE A 17 5.25 -6.45 0.59
CA ILE A 17 4.15 -5.80 -0.13
C ILE A 17 4.08 -4.31 0.20
N LEU A 18 4.38 -3.93 1.45
CA LEU A 18 4.44 -2.53 1.88
C LEU A 18 5.58 -1.75 1.19
N GLN A 19 6.73 -2.38 1.00
CA GLN A 19 7.83 -1.77 0.24
C GLN A 19 7.47 -1.61 -1.24
N GLU A 20 6.85 -2.62 -1.84
CA GLU A 20 6.43 -2.60 -3.24
C GLU A 20 5.36 -1.53 -3.51
N THR A 21 4.35 -1.43 -2.64
CA THR A 21 3.32 -0.39 -2.73
C THR A 21 3.88 1.02 -2.48
N LYS A 22 4.90 1.18 -1.62
CA LYS A 22 5.63 2.45 -1.48
C LYS A 22 6.39 2.81 -2.76
N ALA A 23 7.09 1.88 -3.39
CA ALA A 23 7.79 2.11 -4.64
C ALA A 23 6.82 2.54 -5.76
N ARG A 24 5.67 1.87 -5.84
CA ARG A 24 4.58 2.25 -6.75
C ARG A 24 4.03 3.64 -6.47
N LEU A 25 3.93 4.04 -5.20
CA LEU A 25 3.50 5.38 -4.80
C LEU A 25 4.52 6.46 -5.23
N VAL A 26 5.82 6.15 -5.20
CA VAL A 26 6.86 7.04 -5.71
C VAL A 26 6.75 7.20 -7.23
N GLN A 27 6.58 6.11 -7.98
CA GLN A 27 6.33 6.17 -9.43
C GLN A 27 5.08 6.99 -9.75
N LEU A 28 3.96 6.72 -9.08
CA LEU A 28 2.72 7.47 -9.23
C LEU A 28 2.89 8.97 -8.88
N ARG A 29 3.71 9.29 -7.86
CA ARG A 29 4.05 10.70 -7.55
C ARG A 29 4.88 11.34 -8.65
N PHE A 30 5.84 10.61 -9.22
CA PHE A 30 6.64 11.09 -10.34
C PHE A 30 5.74 11.37 -11.54
N GLU A 31 4.93 10.39 -11.96
CA GLU A 31 3.96 10.56 -13.05
C GLU A 31 2.99 11.73 -12.80
N TRP A 32 2.62 11.96 -11.53
CA TRP A 32 1.74 13.07 -11.13
C TRP A 32 2.44 14.42 -11.34
N LYS A 33 3.71 14.49 -10.93
CA LYS A 33 4.54 15.67 -11.10
C LYS A 33 4.82 15.98 -12.59
N THR A 34 4.91 14.95 -13.43
CA THR A 34 5.07 15.08 -14.89
C THR A 34 3.79 15.52 -15.61
N LYS A 35 2.71 15.88 -14.89
CA LYS A 35 1.43 16.39 -15.42
C LYS A 35 0.72 15.51 -16.47
N LYS A 36 1.13 14.25 -16.63
CA LYS A 36 0.49 13.26 -17.52
C LYS A 36 -0.56 12.40 -16.82
N LEU A 37 -0.92 12.72 -15.57
CA LEU A 37 -1.71 11.82 -14.75
C LEU A 37 -3.21 11.93 -15.06
N LYS A 38 -3.76 10.91 -15.73
CA LYS A 38 -5.20 10.78 -15.97
C LYS A 38 -6.00 10.46 -14.70
N ASN A 39 -5.39 9.87 -13.67
CA ASN A 39 -6.12 9.30 -12.52
C ASN A 39 -5.45 9.56 -11.16
N VAL A 40 -5.73 10.72 -10.56
CA VAL A 40 -5.31 11.08 -9.19
C VAL A 40 -5.90 10.13 -8.14
N ASN A 41 -7.01 9.45 -8.46
CA ASN A 41 -7.68 8.50 -7.58
C ASN A 41 -6.80 7.30 -7.21
N GLN A 42 -5.91 6.83 -8.11
CA GLN A 42 -5.01 5.71 -7.81
C GLN A 42 -4.02 6.05 -6.69
N VAL A 43 -3.59 7.31 -6.56
CA VAL A 43 -2.72 7.75 -5.46
C VAL A 43 -3.46 7.64 -4.12
N LYS A 44 -4.74 8.03 -4.08
CA LYS A 44 -5.58 7.91 -2.88
C LYS A 44 -5.84 6.44 -2.52
N GLU A 45 -6.12 5.59 -3.50
CA GLU A 45 -6.27 4.14 -3.28
C GLU A 45 -5.00 3.49 -2.75
N THR A 46 -3.85 3.78 -3.37
CA THR A 46 -2.55 3.22 -2.94
C THR A 46 -2.22 3.64 -1.50
N LYS A 47 -2.52 4.89 -1.11
CA LYS A 47 -2.39 5.35 0.28
C LYS A 47 -3.31 4.59 1.24
N LYS A 48 -4.58 4.37 0.85
CA LYS A 48 -5.54 3.60 1.67
C LYS A 48 -5.09 2.15 1.83
N ASP A 49 -4.55 1.54 0.78
CA ASP A 49 -4.02 0.18 0.84
C ASP A 49 -2.81 0.10 1.79
N ILE A 50 -1.85 1.04 1.73
CA ILE A 50 -0.73 1.10 2.70
C ILE A 50 -1.24 1.21 4.14
N ALA A 51 -2.24 2.07 4.38
CA ALA A 51 -2.82 2.24 5.71
C ALA A 51 -3.45 0.92 6.21
N ARG A 52 -4.17 0.19 5.36
CA ARG A 52 -4.74 -1.12 5.70
C ARG A 52 -3.67 -2.15 6.06
N ILE A 53 -2.57 -2.20 5.31
CA ILE A 53 -1.44 -3.11 5.59
C ILE A 53 -0.82 -2.81 6.95
N LEU A 54 -0.59 -1.52 7.25
CA LEU A 54 -0.06 -1.09 8.55
C LEU A 54 -0.99 -1.42 9.71
N THR A 55 -2.31 -1.27 9.52
CA THR A 55 -3.30 -1.64 10.53
C THR A 55 -3.26 -3.13 10.83
N ILE A 56 -3.25 -3.99 9.80
CA ILE A 56 -3.19 -5.46 9.97
C ILE A 56 -1.89 -5.87 10.68
N LEU A 57 -0.74 -5.28 10.31
CA LEU A 57 0.53 -5.53 11.00
C LEU A 57 0.45 -5.17 12.50
N LYS A 58 -0.21 -4.05 12.83
CA LYS A 58 -0.40 -3.63 14.21
C LYS A 58 -1.38 -4.52 14.98
N GLU A 59 -2.38 -5.04 14.30
CA GLU A 59 -3.39 -5.95 14.86
C GLU A 59 -2.77 -7.35 15.13
N LYS A 60 -1.91 -7.85 14.24
CA LYS A 60 -1.10 -9.06 14.47
C LYS A 60 -0.04 -8.92 15.57
N SER A 61 0.53 -7.73 15.72
CA SER A 61 1.54 -7.44 16.74
C SER A 61 0.93 -7.22 18.13
N LYS A 62 -0.40 -7.10 18.26
CA LYS A 62 -1.05 -6.95 19.55
C LYS A 62 -1.18 -8.34 20.20
N PRO A 63 -0.74 -8.50 21.47
CA PRO A 63 -0.90 -9.75 22.21
C PRO A 63 -2.37 -10.04 22.54
#